data_AF-A0A327WCW2-F1
#
_entry.id   AF-A0A327WCW2-F1
#
_cell.length_a   1.000
_cell.length_b   1.000
_cell.length_c   1.000
_cell.angle_alpha   90.00
_cell.angle_beta   90.00
_cell.angle_gamma   90.00
#
_symmetry.space_group_name_H-M   'P 1'
#
loop_
_entity.id
_entity.type
_entity.pdbx_description
1 polymer ?
#
loop_
_entity_poly.entity_id
_entity_poly.type
_entity_poly.pdbx_seq_one_letter_code
_entity_poly.pdbx_strand_id
1 'polypeptide(L)'
;MSPTQVCDRERGWSAVPELKASQLVTGVAKTKTRQFTVGATAVGVAFAALVAVATGPWDSSGQRKAEADRAVSQGSRGGADHGRTSAGASAAAPSAPAVLAAPGASVPGPTEHALADVLDPLLKDAALGPRRTAAVVDAATGKRLYGKSAGDALTPASTTKLATAVAALTAAGPGHRIATRTALEQDTKELLLIGGGDPTLTARDKNPYDAASLTTLADRTAASLKDAGTTEVTLSYDTSLYSGPSLHPIGVNDNLAQVSALMTDEARTDDSNSGPAPRAADPAASAAQKFADLLHERGIRTKGAPGPGKASGQAEDVAKVESPPLSALVERMLTNSDNDIAEALARQTAIAADESHDFDGAGRAIKKQLKKLDLPLSGTHFSDGSGLDRTDKASAALLTGLLAEAADRSRPELRSLLTGLPVAGFTGTLAHRYTDEADASGTGLVRAKTGTLTGVNTLAGTVVDADGRLLAFAFMTEGAPGPQSAQAVLDRLASSVANCGCR
;
A
#
# COMPACT_ATOMS: atom_id res chain seq x y z
N MET A 1 -1.11 57.98 -56.97
CA MET A 1 -1.98 58.86 -56.17
C MET A 1 -1.42 58.87 -54.74
N SER A 2 -1.12 60.07 -54.20
CA SER A 2 -0.64 60.40 -52.83
C SER A 2 -1.63 59.98 -51.71
N PRO A 3 -1.35 60.07 -50.37
CA PRO A 3 -0.54 61.08 -49.63
C PRO A 3 0.43 60.55 -48.50
N THR A 4 1.68 61.08 -48.39
CA THR A 4 2.32 62.03 -47.40
C THR A 4 2.50 61.58 -45.93
N GLN A 5 3.76 61.31 -45.46
CA GLN A 5 4.73 62.15 -44.67
C GLN A 5 4.32 62.40 -43.19
N VAL A 6 5.00 61.99 -42.09
CA VAL A 6 6.40 61.99 -41.55
C VAL A 6 6.75 63.20 -40.63
N CYS A 7 7.12 62.85 -39.36
CA CYS A 7 7.88 63.57 -38.28
C CYS A 7 7.26 64.89 -37.70
N ASP A 8 7.31 65.27 -36.40
CA ASP A 8 8.35 65.19 -35.35
C ASP A 8 7.83 65.81 -33.99
N ARG A 9 8.55 65.57 -32.87
CA ARG A 9 8.73 66.36 -31.60
C ARG A 9 7.67 66.60 -30.48
N GLU A 10 8.14 66.21 -29.26
CA GLU A 10 8.26 66.92 -27.95
C GLU A 10 7.14 67.07 -26.87
N ARG A 11 7.49 66.54 -25.66
CA ARG A 11 7.42 67.06 -24.26
C ARG A 11 6.11 67.50 -23.57
N GLY A 12 5.78 66.81 -22.45
CA GLY A 12 5.76 67.40 -21.09
C GLY A 12 4.51 67.23 -20.19
N TRP A 13 4.76 67.13 -18.87
CA TRP A 13 3.86 67.27 -17.67
C TRP A 13 3.07 65.99 -17.27
N SER A 14 2.93 65.53 -16.01
CA SER A 14 3.24 66.03 -14.66
C SER A 14 3.29 64.87 -13.63
N ALA A 15 3.87 65.19 -12.46
CA ALA A 15 4.21 64.35 -11.31
C ALA A 15 3.08 63.53 -10.64
N VAL A 16 3.45 62.36 -10.11
CA VAL A 16 2.75 61.62 -9.03
C VAL A 16 3.72 61.51 -7.84
N PRO A 17 3.34 61.89 -6.61
CA PRO A 17 4.28 62.00 -5.49
C PRO A 17 4.58 60.63 -4.84
N GLU A 18 5.87 60.36 -4.63
CA GLU A 18 6.40 59.32 -3.76
C GLU A 18 6.14 59.65 -2.28
N LEU A 19 5.54 58.71 -1.55
CA LEU A 19 5.44 58.74 -0.10
C LEU A 19 6.79 58.41 0.53
N LYS A 20 7.39 59.42 1.18
CA LYS A 20 8.52 59.27 2.10
C LYS A 20 8.07 58.55 3.36
N ALA A 21 8.64 57.37 3.63
CA ALA A 21 8.70 56.80 4.97
C ALA A 21 10.12 56.98 5.51
N SER A 22 10.34 58.07 6.24
CA SER A 22 11.55 58.29 7.03
C SER A 22 11.23 58.18 8.51
N GLN A 23 12.08 57.44 9.21
CA GLN A 23 12.39 57.48 10.64
C GLN A 23 11.39 56.82 11.61
N LEU A 24 11.77 55.62 12.08
CA LEU A 24 11.94 55.27 13.49
C LEU A 24 12.44 53.81 13.57
N VAL A 25 13.69 53.59 13.95
CA VAL A 25 14.18 52.62 14.96
C VAL A 25 15.70 52.77 14.99
N THR A 26 16.16 53.33 16.10
CA THR A 26 17.55 53.41 16.53
C THR A 26 18.01 52.05 17.07
N GLY A 27 19.26 51.69 16.75
CA GLY A 27 20.09 50.84 17.61
C GLY A 27 20.01 49.32 17.42
N VAL A 28 20.54 48.80 16.31
CA VAL A 28 21.09 47.44 16.29
C VAL A 28 22.56 47.52 15.89
N ALA A 29 23.44 47.12 16.79
CA ALA A 29 24.87 47.02 16.53
C ALA A 29 25.11 46.11 15.33
N LYS A 30 25.91 46.57 14.36
CA LYS A 30 26.33 45.76 13.21
C LYS A 30 27.26 44.63 13.67
N THR A 31 26.68 43.50 14.07
CA THR A 31 27.40 42.26 14.29
C THR A 31 27.92 41.77 12.93
N LYS A 32 29.24 41.73 12.74
CA LYS A 32 29.84 41.29 11.47
C LYS A 32 29.56 39.79 11.28
N THR A 33 29.16 39.39 10.07
CA THR A 33 28.78 38.02 9.64
C THR A 33 29.69 36.90 10.20
N ARG A 34 30.98 37.16 10.41
CA ARG A 34 31.92 36.21 11.02
C ARG A 34 31.58 35.82 12.48
N GLN A 35 31.00 36.70 13.28
CA GLN A 35 30.61 36.39 14.67
C GLN A 35 29.41 35.44 14.72
N PHE A 36 28.49 35.55 13.76
CA PHE A 36 27.35 34.62 13.62
C PHE A 36 27.82 33.22 13.20
N THR A 37 28.77 33.14 12.26
CA THR A 37 29.32 31.85 11.82
C THR A 37 30.06 31.14 12.94
N VAL A 38 30.91 31.85 13.70
CA VAL A 38 31.65 31.25 14.83
C VAL A 38 30.71 30.81 15.95
N GLY A 39 29.68 31.61 16.27
CA GLY A 39 28.66 31.24 17.27
C GLY A 39 27.86 29.99 16.86
N ALA A 40 27.39 29.93 15.61
CA ALA A 40 26.63 28.78 15.11
C ALA A 40 27.48 27.49 15.07
N THR A 41 28.77 27.60 14.74
CA THR A 41 29.68 26.45 14.70
C THR A 41 29.94 25.89 16.10
N ALA A 42 30.14 26.77 17.09
CA ALA A 42 30.36 26.35 18.48
C ALA A 42 29.12 25.65 19.08
N VAL A 43 27.92 26.17 18.80
CA VAL A 43 26.66 25.54 19.23
C VAL A 43 26.44 24.19 18.53
N GLY A 44 26.73 24.10 17.23
CA GLY A 44 26.62 22.85 16.47
C GLY A 44 27.55 21.74 16.98
N VAL A 45 28.80 22.07 17.30
CA VAL A 45 29.77 21.11 17.86
C VAL A 45 29.37 20.68 19.27
N ALA A 46 28.91 21.61 20.11
CA ALA A 46 28.42 21.29 21.45
C ALA A 46 27.19 20.37 21.40
N PHE A 47 26.26 20.61 20.46
CA PHE A 47 25.08 19.77 20.26
C PHE A 47 25.46 18.36 19.75
N ALA A 48 26.38 18.25 18.80
CA ALA A 48 26.86 16.96 18.29
C ALA A 48 27.58 16.14 19.38
N ALA A 49 28.39 16.78 20.22
CA ALA A 49 29.05 16.13 21.35
C ALA A 49 28.04 15.64 22.40
N LEU A 50 27.01 16.44 22.71
CA LEU A 50 25.90 16.05 23.61
C LEU A 50 25.10 14.87 23.05
N VAL A 51 24.82 14.84 21.74
CA VAL A 51 24.14 13.70 21.09
C VAL A 51 25.00 12.44 21.12
N ALA A 52 26.31 12.55 20.87
CA ALA A 52 27.23 11.41 20.95
C ALA A 52 27.36 10.85 22.39
N VAL A 53 27.36 11.74 23.41
CA VAL A 53 27.39 11.32 24.82
C VAL A 53 26.05 10.73 25.27
N ALA A 54 24.91 11.27 24.82
CA ALA A 54 23.59 10.78 25.17
C ALA A 54 23.21 9.45 24.49
N THR A 55 23.80 9.14 23.33
CA THR A 55 23.50 7.92 22.57
C THR A 55 24.45 6.75 22.85
N GLY A 56 25.54 6.97 23.60
CA GLY A 56 26.52 5.95 23.95
C GLY A 56 27.37 5.47 22.77
N PRO A 57 28.45 4.71 23.01
CA PRO A 57 29.31 4.22 21.94
C PRO A 57 28.56 3.20 21.07
N TRP A 58 28.57 3.45 19.76
CA TRP A 58 28.15 2.52 18.73
C TRP A 58 29.33 1.62 18.36
N ASP A 59 29.07 0.35 18.06
CA ASP A 59 30.09 -0.50 17.45
C ASP A 59 30.23 -0.22 15.93
N SER A 60 31.26 -0.79 15.30
CA SER A 60 31.51 -0.63 13.86
C SER A 60 30.44 -1.26 12.95
N SER A 61 29.46 -1.97 13.51
CA SER A 61 28.28 -2.49 12.82
C SER A 61 27.03 -1.62 13.01
N GLY A 62 27.13 -0.50 13.72
CA GLY A 62 26.01 0.41 13.92
C GLY A 62 24.96 -0.11 14.88
N GLN A 63 25.34 -0.90 15.90
CA GLN A 63 24.46 -1.27 17.02
C GLN A 63 24.85 -0.56 18.32
N ARG A 64 23.84 -0.33 19.20
CA ARG A 64 24.05 0.27 20.53
C ARG A 64 24.59 -0.78 21.50
N LYS A 65 25.80 -0.54 22.03
CA LYS A 65 26.51 -1.46 22.94
C LYS A 65 25.69 -1.84 24.19
N ALA A 66 24.91 -0.90 24.72
CA ALA A 66 24.06 -1.12 25.88
C ALA A 66 22.82 -2.01 25.60
N GLU A 67 22.37 -2.10 24.35
CA GLU A 67 21.25 -2.99 23.96
C GLU A 67 21.73 -4.42 23.81
N ALA A 68 22.96 -4.64 23.35
CA ALA A 68 23.61 -5.95 23.32
C ALA A 68 23.84 -6.50 24.74
N ASP A 69 24.38 -5.68 25.65
CA ASP A 69 24.56 -6.07 27.06
C ASP A 69 23.21 -6.37 27.75
N ARG A 70 22.15 -5.62 27.41
CA ARG A 70 20.81 -5.85 27.94
C ARG A 70 20.16 -7.12 27.37
N ALA A 71 20.35 -7.42 26.09
CA ALA A 71 19.90 -8.66 25.46
C ALA A 71 20.60 -9.89 26.05
N VAL A 72 21.92 -9.78 26.32
CA VAL A 72 22.69 -10.81 27.02
C VAL A 72 22.20 -10.99 28.47
N SER A 73 21.83 -9.91 29.16
CA SER A 73 21.28 -9.98 30.52
C SER A 73 19.85 -10.54 30.58
N GLN A 74 19.07 -10.44 29.50
CA GLN A 74 17.70 -10.95 29.41
C GLN A 74 17.62 -12.41 28.93
N GLY A 75 18.71 -12.97 28.41
CA GLY A 75 18.80 -14.34 27.90
C GLY A 75 18.74 -15.47 28.93
N SER A 76 18.52 -15.19 30.22
CA SER A 76 18.47 -16.23 31.28
C SER A 76 17.07 -16.74 31.63
N ARG A 77 16.05 -16.54 30.78
CA ARG A 77 14.72 -17.16 30.97
C ARG A 77 14.18 -17.70 29.65
N GLY A 78 14.66 -18.87 29.24
CA GLY A 78 14.12 -19.55 28.07
C GLY A 78 15.04 -20.63 27.52
N GLY A 79 15.37 -21.63 28.35
CA GLY A 79 16.09 -22.82 27.89
C GLY A 79 16.18 -23.79 29.04
N ALA A 80 15.55 -24.96 28.89
CA ALA A 80 15.65 -26.03 29.87
C ALA A 80 17.12 -26.51 29.93
N ASP A 81 17.76 -26.26 31.07
CA ASP A 81 19.03 -26.84 31.47
C ASP A 81 18.89 -28.35 31.65
N HIS A 82 19.70 -29.14 30.94
CA HIS A 82 20.21 -30.40 31.45
C HIS A 82 21.70 -30.55 31.09
N GLY A 83 22.56 -30.38 32.09
CA GLY A 83 23.93 -30.89 32.07
C GLY A 83 24.99 -29.91 32.57
N ARG A 84 25.25 -29.91 33.89
CA ARG A 84 26.49 -29.36 34.43
C ARG A 84 27.66 -30.25 34.03
N THR A 85 28.66 -29.71 33.35
CA THR A 85 30.08 -30.06 33.56
C THR A 85 31.02 -28.96 33.06
N SER A 86 32.00 -28.66 33.94
CA SER A 86 33.31 -28.02 33.73
C SER A 86 33.39 -26.58 33.20
N ALA A 87 33.94 -25.72 34.06
CA ALA A 87 34.51 -24.43 33.73
C ALA A 87 35.73 -24.58 32.80
N GLY A 88 35.60 -24.05 31.58
CA GLY A 88 36.68 -23.74 30.65
C GLY A 88 36.26 -22.48 29.90
N ALA A 89 37.17 -21.51 29.73
CA ALA A 89 36.87 -20.25 29.06
C ALA A 89 36.22 -20.52 27.69
N SER A 90 34.97 -20.11 27.53
CA SER A 90 34.18 -20.40 26.33
C SER A 90 34.79 -19.64 25.16
N ALA A 91 35.43 -20.35 24.23
CA ALA A 91 35.78 -19.80 22.93
C ALA A 91 34.49 -19.31 22.25
N ALA A 92 34.56 -18.16 21.56
CA ALA A 92 33.44 -17.65 20.79
C ALA A 92 32.88 -18.78 19.92
N ALA A 93 31.57 -19.04 20.04
CA ALA A 93 30.91 -20.06 19.24
C ALA A 93 31.18 -19.76 17.76
N PRO A 94 31.59 -20.75 16.94
CA PRO A 94 31.74 -20.53 15.52
C PRO A 94 30.41 -20.01 14.97
N SER A 95 30.46 -18.94 14.18
CA SER A 95 29.27 -18.41 13.51
C SER A 95 28.59 -19.56 12.78
N ALA A 96 27.33 -19.85 13.15
CA ALA A 96 26.56 -20.86 12.45
C ALA A 96 26.56 -20.52 10.94
N PRO A 97 26.76 -21.50 10.06
CA PRO A 97 26.67 -21.27 8.63
C PRO A 97 25.29 -20.67 8.30
N ALA A 98 25.23 -19.78 7.32
CA ALA A 98 23.97 -19.18 6.89
C ALA A 98 22.96 -20.28 6.56
N VAL A 99 21.85 -20.32 7.30
CA VAL A 99 20.81 -21.35 7.16
C VAL A 99 20.06 -21.21 5.82
N LEU A 100 20.14 -20.04 5.19
CA LEU A 100 19.64 -19.76 3.85
C LEU A 100 20.65 -18.87 3.12
N ALA A 101 21.23 -19.36 2.02
CA ALA A 101 21.94 -18.50 1.09
C ALA A 101 20.94 -17.57 0.42
N ALA A 102 21.24 -16.27 0.35
CA ALA A 102 20.44 -15.36 -0.46
C ALA A 102 20.46 -15.86 -1.92
N PRO A 103 19.33 -15.82 -2.66
CA PRO A 103 19.28 -16.15 -4.07
C PRO A 103 20.45 -15.50 -4.82
N GLY A 104 21.30 -16.33 -5.41
CA GLY A 104 22.59 -15.91 -5.95
C GLY A 104 22.42 -15.20 -7.29
N ALA A 105 22.59 -13.88 -7.33
CA ALA A 105 22.64 -13.13 -8.60
C ALA A 105 23.81 -13.58 -9.53
N SER A 106 24.78 -14.33 -8.97
CA SER A 106 25.96 -14.87 -9.64
C SER A 106 25.77 -16.22 -10.33
N VAL A 107 24.67 -16.93 -10.09
CA VAL A 107 24.36 -18.18 -10.82
C VAL A 107 23.67 -17.79 -12.12
N PRO A 108 24.05 -18.29 -13.31
CA PRO A 108 23.34 -17.97 -14.55
C PRO A 108 21.84 -18.28 -14.39
N GLY A 109 20.97 -17.57 -15.11
CA GLY A 109 19.54 -17.89 -15.15
C GLY A 109 19.21 -18.86 -16.29
N PRO A 110 17.99 -19.42 -16.32
CA PRO A 110 17.55 -20.27 -17.41
C PRO A 110 17.61 -19.50 -18.74
N THR A 111 17.94 -20.21 -19.81
CA THR A 111 17.97 -19.61 -21.15
C THR A 111 16.54 -19.41 -21.67
N GLU A 112 16.38 -18.46 -22.61
CA GLU A 112 15.09 -18.25 -23.27
C GLU A 112 14.58 -19.50 -23.99
N HIS A 113 15.50 -20.26 -24.60
CA HIS A 113 15.17 -21.53 -25.26
C HIS A 113 14.65 -22.57 -24.27
N ALA A 114 15.34 -22.77 -23.14
CA ALA A 114 14.92 -23.72 -22.12
C ALA A 114 13.54 -23.37 -21.53
N LEU A 115 13.27 -22.08 -21.28
CA LEU A 115 11.93 -21.64 -20.85
C LEU A 115 10.89 -21.86 -21.95
N ALA A 116 11.21 -21.56 -23.21
CA ALA A 116 10.28 -21.75 -24.32
C ALA A 116 9.91 -23.23 -24.50
N ASP A 117 10.88 -24.15 -24.43
CA ASP A 117 10.65 -25.59 -24.59
C ASP A 117 9.63 -26.14 -23.59
N VAL A 118 9.61 -25.60 -22.37
CA VAL A 118 8.71 -26.06 -21.31
C VAL A 118 7.38 -25.29 -21.32
N LEU A 119 7.40 -23.97 -21.57
CA LEU A 119 6.21 -23.11 -21.45
C LEU A 119 5.35 -23.10 -22.72
N ASP A 120 5.94 -23.13 -23.92
CA ASP A 120 5.18 -23.08 -25.19
C ASP A 120 4.18 -24.24 -25.36
N PRO A 121 4.52 -25.50 -25.00
CA PRO A 121 3.55 -26.59 -25.05
C PRO A 121 2.36 -26.38 -24.12
N LEU A 122 2.61 -25.94 -22.87
CA LEU A 122 1.56 -25.68 -21.88
C LEU A 122 0.67 -24.51 -22.29
N LEU A 123 1.25 -23.46 -22.88
CA LEU A 123 0.49 -22.33 -23.39
C LEU A 123 -0.48 -22.72 -24.51
N LYS A 124 -0.24 -23.82 -25.23
CA LYS A 124 -1.16 -24.31 -26.29
C LYS A 124 -2.40 -25.02 -25.75
N ASP A 125 -2.47 -25.31 -24.45
CA ASP A 125 -3.61 -25.99 -23.83
C ASP A 125 -4.92 -25.22 -24.09
N ALA A 126 -5.94 -25.93 -24.58
CA ALA A 126 -7.23 -25.35 -24.93
C ALA A 126 -7.97 -24.77 -23.72
N ALA A 127 -7.65 -25.22 -22.49
CA ALA A 127 -8.22 -24.68 -21.26
C ALA A 127 -7.84 -23.22 -21.00
N LEU A 128 -6.78 -22.70 -21.63
CA LEU A 128 -6.45 -21.28 -21.55
C LEU A 128 -7.35 -20.42 -22.45
N GLY A 129 -7.91 -20.99 -23.52
CA GLY A 129 -8.64 -20.21 -24.51
C GLY A 129 -7.72 -19.50 -25.54
N PRO A 130 -8.27 -18.64 -26.40
CA PRO A 130 -7.60 -18.16 -27.60
C PRO A 130 -6.58 -17.04 -27.35
N ARG A 131 -6.76 -16.22 -26.31
CA ARG A 131 -5.89 -15.07 -26.03
C ARG A 131 -5.04 -15.36 -24.80
N ARG A 132 -3.74 -15.43 -24.98
CA ARG A 132 -2.78 -15.79 -23.93
C ARG A 132 -1.53 -14.94 -24.02
N THR A 133 -1.09 -14.40 -22.90
CA THR A 133 0.18 -13.68 -22.78
C THR A 133 0.99 -14.25 -21.63
N ALA A 134 2.30 -14.22 -21.79
CA ALA A 134 3.24 -14.71 -20.80
C ALA A 134 4.50 -13.86 -20.78
N ALA A 135 5.08 -13.69 -19.60
CA ALA A 135 6.40 -13.11 -19.42
C ALA A 135 7.09 -13.79 -18.25
N VAL A 136 8.40 -14.04 -18.39
CA VAL A 136 9.30 -14.40 -17.28
C VAL A 136 10.49 -13.46 -17.33
N VAL A 137 10.82 -12.85 -16.20
CA VAL A 137 11.95 -11.94 -16.04
C VAL A 137 12.80 -12.38 -14.86
N ASP A 138 14.07 -12.06 -14.95
CA ASP A 138 14.96 -12.12 -13.81
C ASP A 138 14.60 -11.02 -12.80
N ALA A 139 14.24 -11.39 -11.57
CA ALA A 139 13.73 -10.41 -10.60
C ALA A 139 14.82 -9.43 -10.11
N ALA A 140 16.09 -9.83 -10.15
CA ALA A 140 17.20 -9.00 -9.67
C ALA A 140 17.65 -7.96 -10.71
N THR A 141 17.54 -8.26 -12.00
CA THR A 141 18.03 -7.40 -13.09
C THR A 141 16.92 -6.82 -13.96
N GLY A 142 15.69 -7.29 -13.82
CA GLY A 142 14.56 -6.94 -14.70
C GLY A 142 14.70 -7.49 -16.13
N LYS A 143 15.75 -8.26 -16.42
CA LYS A 143 15.99 -8.80 -17.77
C LYS A 143 14.91 -9.81 -18.13
N ARG A 144 14.23 -9.62 -19.25
CA ARG A 144 13.31 -10.61 -19.81
C ARG A 144 14.05 -11.87 -20.22
N LEU A 145 13.58 -13.01 -19.71
CA LEU A 145 14.09 -14.35 -20.02
C LEU A 145 13.16 -15.11 -20.97
N TYR A 146 11.85 -14.84 -20.92
CA TYR A 146 10.87 -15.41 -21.84
C TYR A 146 9.70 -14.44 -22.05
N GLY A 147 9.06 -14.51 -23.21
CA GLY A 147 7.85 -13.75 -23.48
C GLY A 147 7.00 -14.28 -24.64
N LYS A 148 5.69 -14.37 -24.40
CA LYS A 148 4.67 -14.64 -25.42
C LYS A 148 3.68 -13.50 -25.43
N SER A 149 3.64 -12.70 -26.51
CA SER A 149 2.75 -11.53 -26.58
C SER A 149 2.85 -10.64 -25.33
N ALA A 150 4.05 -10.53 -24.75
CA ALA A 150 4.23 -10.00 -23.39
C ALA A 150 3.80 -8.53 -23.24
N GLY A 151 3.83 -7.76 -24.34
CA GLY A 151 3.39 -6.37 -24.39
C GLY A 151 1.89 -6.19 -24.70
N ASP A 152 1.18 -7.25 -25.07
CA ASP A 152 -0.24 -7.17 -25.40
C ASP A 152 -1.04 -7.02 -24.11
N ALA A 153 -1.92 -6.02 -24.05
CA ALA A 153 -2.72 -5.75 -22.88
C ALA A 153 -3.99 -6.64 -22.86
N LEU A 154 -4.17 -7.38 -21.76
CA LEU A 154 -5.35 -8.18 -21.44
C LEU A 154 -6.04 -7.63 -20.20
N THR A 155 -7.28 -8.06 -19.98
CA THR A 155 -8.00 -7.85 -18.72
C THR A 155 -7.26 -8.60 -17.61
N PRO A 156 -6.72 -7.90 -16.59
CA PRO A 156 -5.87 -8.50 -15.57
C PRO A 156 -6.63 -9.22 -14.45
N ALA A 157 -7.93 -8.95 -14.28
CA ALA A 157 -8.66 -9.31 -13.06
C ALA A 157 -7.88 -8.83 -11.81
N SER A 158 -7.97 -9.55 -10.68
CA SER A 158 -7.28 -9.16 -9.43
C SER A 158 -5.75 -9.09 -9.46
N THR A 159 -5.08 -9.35 -10.59
CA THR A 159 -3.67 -8.95 -10.75
C THR A 159 -3.49 -7.43 -10.92
N THR A 160 -4.57 -6.65 -11.18
CA THR A 160 -4.58 -5.17 -11.04
C THR A 160 -4.06 -4.73 -9.67
N LYS A 161 -4.34 -5.49 -8.62
CA LYS A 161 -3.91 -5.16 -7.24
C LYS A 161 -2.39 -5.04 -7.09
N LEU A 162 -1.59 -5.65 -7.98
CA LEU A 162 -0.15 -5.43 -8.03
C LEU A 162 0.18 -3.99 -8.44
N ALA A 163 -0.50 -3.46 -9.45
CA ALA A 163 -0.36 -2.07 -9.89
C ALA A 163 -0.81 -1.10 -8.79
N THR A 164 -1.97 -1.37 -8.17
CA THR A 164 -2.49 -0.58 -7.05
C THR A 164 -1.53 -0.57 -5.86
N ALA A 165 -0.97 -1.73 -5.50
CA ALA A 165 0.01 -1.83 -4.41
C ALA A 165 1.26 -1.00 -4.68
N VAL A 166 1.91 -1.17 -5.84
CA VAL A 166 3.12 -0.37 -6.19
C VAL A 166 2.79 1.12 -6.21
N ALA A 167 1.67 1.50 -6.82
CA ALA A 167 1.28 2.90 -6.93
C ALA A 167 1.04 3.54 -5.55
N ALA A 168 0.31 2.86 -4.66
CA ALA A 168 0.04 3.34 -3.32
C ALA A 168 1.32 3.47 -2.48
N LEU A 169 2.19 2.45 -2.51
CA LEU A 169 3.47 2.46 -1.79
C LEU A 169 4.40 3.56 -2.33
N THR A 170 4.44 3.77 -3.65
CA THR A 170 5.25 4.82 -4.28
C THR A 170 4.71 6.22 -3.96
N ALA A 171 3.38 6.37 -3.88
CA ALA A 171 2.75 7.66 -3.65
C ALA A 171 2.83 8.12 -2.19
N ALA A 172 2.51 7.23 -1.24
CA ALA A 172 2.34 7.58 0.17
C ALA A 172 3.42 6.98 1.09
N GLY A 173 4.12 5.93 0.64
CA GLY A 173 5.11 5.21 1.44
C GLY A 173 4.51 4.12 2.33
N PRO A 174 5.30 3.09 2.70
CA PRO A 174 4.82 1.91 3.43
C PRO A 174 4.35 2.22 4.85
N GLY A 175 4.87 3.30 5.46
CA GLY A 175 4.52 3.72 6.81
C GLY A 175 3.27 4.62 6.90
N HIS A 176 2.68 5.01 5.76
CA HIS A 176 1.47 5.83 5.76
C HIS A 176 0.33 5.10 6.48
N ARG A 177 -0.52 5.87 7.17
CA ARG A 177 -1.71 5.37 7.86
C ARG A 177 -2.89 6.23 7.54
N ILE A 178 -4.05 5.60 7.38
CA ILE A 178 -5.29 6.25 7.06
C ILE A 178 -6.00 6.58 8.38
N ALA A 179 -6.33 7.84 8.60
CA ALA A 179 -6.92 8.30 9.86
C ALA A 179 -8.45 8.36 9.79
N THR A 180 -9.11 7.86 10.82
CA THR A 180 -10.52 8.17 11.09
C THR A 180 -10.56 9.04 12.33
N ARG A 181 -11.27 10.17 12.26
CA ARG A 181 -11.25 11.19 13.31
C ARG A 181 -12.64 11.68 13.67
N THR A 182 -12.73 12.32 14.81
CA THR A 182 -13.88 13.11 15.22
C THR A 182 -13.51 14.58 15.32
N ALA A 183 -14.42 15.46 14.94
CA ALA A 183 -14.27 16.90 15.10
C ALA A 183 -15.56 17.51 15.65
N LEU A 184 -15.46 18.55 16.48
CA LEU A 184 -16.60 19.21 17.12
C LEU A 184 -16.68 20.66 16.67
N GLU A 185 -17.85 21.06 16.19
CA GLU A 185 -18.21 22.46 16.04
C GLU A 185 -18.85 22.95 17.35
N GLN A 186 -18.10 23.76 18.11
CA GLN A 186 -18.46 24.12 19.48
C GLN A 186 -19.80 24.86 19.59
N ASP A 187 -20.07 25.78 18.65
CA ASP A 187 -21.25 26.65 18.68
C ASP A 187 -22.55 25.87 18.46
N THR A 188 -22.54 24.89 17.57
CA THR A 188 -23.70 24.06 17.22
C THR A 188 -23.76 22.76 18.00
N LYS A 189 -22.66 22.39 18.69
CA LYS A 189 -22.44 21.07 19.29
C LYS A 189 -22.62 19.93 18.29
N GLU A 190 -22.24 20.18 17.05
CA GLU A 190 -22.20 19.16 16.01
C GLU A 190 -20.87 18.42 16.07
N LEU A 191 -20.95 17.14 16.41
CA LEU A 191 -19.83 16.21 16.37
C LEU A 191 -19.84 15.50 15.01
N LEU A 192 -18.75 15.59 14.26
CA LEU A 192 -18.57 14.90 13.00
C LEU A 192 -17.70 13.66 13.18
N LEU A 193 -18.15 12.52 12.68
CA LEU A 193 -17.33 11.33 12.44
C LEU A 193 -16.81 11.38 10.99
N ILE A 194 -15.50 11.56 10.83
CA ILE A 194 -14.88 11.88 9.56
C ILE A 194 -14.03 10.69 9.11
N GLY A 195 -14.41 10.10 7.98
CA GLY A 195 -13.73 8.95 7.39
C GLY A 195 -12.54 9.37 6.53
N GLY A 196 -11.37 8.77 6.78
CA GLY A 196 -10.18 8.92 5.93
C GLY A 196 -10.08 7.91 4.80
N GLY A 197 -10.99 6.94 4.73
CA GLY A 197 -10.99 5.85 3.75
C GLY A 197 -10.35 4.55 4.22
N ASP A 198 -10.31 4.27 5.52
CA ASP A 198 -9.84 3.00 6.07
C ASP A 198 -10.98 1.98 6.12
N PRO A 199 -11.02 0.96 5.23
CA PRO A 199 -12.06 -0.06 5.27
C PRO A 199 -11.83 -1.07 6.42
N THR A 200 -10.66 -1.07 7.05
CA THR A 200 -10.29 -2.01 8.10
C THR A 200 -10.66 -1.56 9.50
N LEU A 201 -11.10 -0.29 9.68
CA LEU A 201 -11.62 0.23 10.95
C LEU A 201 -12.64 -0.77 11.51
N THR A 202 -12.36 -1.32 12.69
CA THR A 202 -13.20 -2.39 13.25
C THR A 202 -14.11 -1.87 14.36
N ALA A 203 -15.37 -2.30 14.32
CA ALA A 203 -16.30 -2.15 15.43
C ALA A 203 -16.46 -3.46 16.22
N ARG A 204 -15.68 -4.51 15.90
CA ARG A 204 -15.72 -5.80 16.57
C ARG A 204 -14.78 -5.79 17.78
N ASP A 205 -15.12 -6.56 18.82
CA ASP A 205 -14.28 -6.71 20.01
C ASP A 205 -12.94 -7.38 19.72
N LYS A 206 -12.96 -8.38 18.85
CA LYS A 206 -11.75 -9.00 18.33
C LYS A 206 -11.20 -8.08 17.26
N ASN A 207 -9.96 -7.65 17.45
CA ASN A 207 -9.22 -6.88 16.46
C ASN A 207 -8.39 -7.82 15.57
N PRO A 208 -8.88 -8.23 14.39
CA PRO A 208 -8.06 -8.95 13.44
C PRO A 208 -7.09 -7.95 12.80
N TYR A 209 -5.78 -8.15 13.00
CA TYR A 209 -4.70 -7.46 12.29
C TYR A 209 -4.33 -6.04 12.77
N ASP A 210 -4.38 -5.78 14.08
CA ASP A 210 -4.02 -4.48 14.68
C ASP A 210 -4.75 -3.29 14.02
N ALA A 211 -5.98 -3.52 13.57
CA ALA A 211 -6.82 -2.54 12.91
C ALA A 211 -7.16 -1.36 13.85
N ALA A 212 -7.49 -0.22 13.26
CA ALA A 212 -8.04 0.90 14.01
C ALA A 212 -9.36 0.47 14.68
N SER A 213 -9.60 0.90 15.92
CA SER A 213 -10.80 0.51 16.68
C SER A 213 -11.78 1.66 16.80
N LEU A 214 -13.02 1.44 16.36
CA LEU A 214 -14.12 2.39 16.55
C LEU A 214 -14.43 2.60 18.04
N THR A 215 -14.33 1.54 18.84
CA THR A 215 -14.44 1.58 20.32
C THR A 215 -13.40 2.53 20.92
N THR A 216 -12.13 2.41 20.50
CA THR A 216 -11.06 3.32 20.96
C THR A 216 -11.32 4.78 20.54
N LEU A 217 -11.84 5.00 19.33
CA LEU A 217 -12.22 6.34 18.88
C LEU A 217 -13.36 6.90 19.76
N ALA A 218 -14.35 6.08 20.12
CA ALA A 218 -15.46 6.48 20.98
C ALA A 218 -15.01 6.78 22.40
N ASP A 219 -14.10 5.98 22.97
CA ASP A 219 -13.49 6.22 24.29
C ASP A 219 -12.83 7.60 24.35
N ARG A 220 -11.94 7.88 23.39
CA ARG A 220 -11.20 9.15 23.32
C ARG A 220 -12.12 10.33 23.09
N THR A 221 -13.09 10.17 22.20
CA THR A 221 -14.09 11.21 21.90
C THR A 221 -14.92 11.53 23.14
N ALA A 222 -15.47 10.51 23.81
CA ALA A 222 -16.30 10.70 24.98
C ALA A 222 -15.52 11.30 26.17
N ALA A 223 -14.26 10.92 26.36
CA ALA A 223 -13.39 11.53 27.36
C ALA A 223 -13.21 13.03 27.09
N SER A 224 -12.82 13.40 25.87
CA SER A 224 -12.62 14.80 25.49
C SER A 224 -13.91 15.63 25.58
N LEU A 225 -15.06 15.08 25.22
CA LEU A 225 -16.35 15.78 25.33
C LEU A 225 -16.73 16.02 26.80
N LYS A 226 -16.50 15.05 27.69
CA LYS A 226 -16.76 15.20 29.13
C LYS A 226 -15.85 16.22 29.78
N ASP A 227 -14.58 16.24 29.41
CA ASP A 227 -13.61 17.23 29.90
C ASP A 227 -14.05 18.66 29.52
N ALA A 228 -14.71 18.80 28.37
CA ALA A 228 -15.34 20.05 27.92
C ALA A 228 -16.78 20.27 28.46
N GLY A 229 -17.27 19.43 29.38
CA GLY A 229 -18.61 19.54 29.95
C GLY A 229 -19.77 19.25 28.97
N THR A 230 -19.48 18.59 27.84
CA THR A 230 -20.46 18.25 26.80
C THR A 230 -20.89 16.79 26.95
N THR A 231 -22.19 16.57 27.21
CA THR A 231 -22.78 15.23 27.35
C THR A 231 -23.88 14.95 26.33
N GLU A 232 -24.16 15.89 25.42
CA GLU A 232 -25.14 15.76 24.35
C GLU A 232 -24.65 16.51 23.12
N VAL A 233 -24.68 15.84 21.96
CA VAL A 233 -24.23 16.35 20.65
C VAL A 233 -25.25 16.01 19.56
N THR A 234 -25.22 16.74 18.45
CA THR A 234 -25.74 16.22 17.17
C THR A 234 -24.61 15.45 16.50
N LEU A 235 -24.83 14.19 16.09
CA LEU A 235 -23.79 13.40 15.40
C LEU A 235 -24.04 13.40 13.90
N SER A 236 -23.05 13.82 13.13
CA SER A 236 -23.03 13.76 11.67
C SER A 236 -21.84 12.92 11.19
N TYR A 237 -21.89 12.42 9.96
CA TYR A 237 -20.77 11.70 9.35
C TYR A 237 -20.33 12.31 8.02
N ASP A 238 -19.02 12.45 7.85
CA ASP A 238 -18.39 13.07 6.68
C ASP A 238 -17.70 12.01 5.81
N THR A 239 -18.24 11.85 4.61
CA THR A 239 -17.70 10.98 3.55
C THR A 239 -17.16 11.77 2.35
N SER A 240 -17.14 13.11 2.45
CA SER A 240 -16.83 14.03 1.35
C SER A 240 -15.39 13.98 0.87
N LEU A 241 -14.52 13.20 1.54
CA LEU A 241 -13.18 12.89 1.05
C LEU A 241 -13.23 12.17 -0.30
N TYR A 242 -14.19 11.27 -0.52
CA TYR A 242 -14.36 10.61 -1.81
C TYR A 242 -15.39 11.35 -2.66
N SER A 243 -15.10 11.47 -3.96
CA SER A 243 -15.97 12.09 -4.94
C SER A 243 -16.51 11.07 -5.94
N GLY A 244 -17.52 11.48 -6.71
CA GLY A 244 -18.14 10.64 -7.73
C GLY A 244 -19.04 9.54 -7.15
N PRO A 245 -19.41 8.53 -7.95
CA PRO A 245 -20.28 7.46 -7.49
C PRO A 245 -19.59 6.57 -6.45
N SER A 246 -20.32 6.18 -5.40
CA SER A 246 -19.88 5.17 -4.42
C SER A 246 -20.10 3.74 -4.93
N LEU A 247 -21.07 3.54 -5.84
CA LEU A 247 -21.38 2.23 -6.40
C LEU A 247 -20.39 1.89 -7.51
N HIS A 248 -19.67 0.77 -7.33
CA HIS A 248 -18.80 0.22 -8.36
C HIS A 248 -19.60 -0.22 -9.60
N PRO A 249 -19.08 -0.10 -10.84
CA PRO A 249 -19.78 -0.51 -12.07
C PRO A 249 -20.28 -1.97 -12.12
N ILE A 250 -19.77 -2.85 -11.25
CA ILE A 250 -20.25 -4.23 -11.13
C ILE A 250 -21.59 -4.36 -10.39
N GLY A 251 -22.11 -3.25 -9.83
CA GLY A 251 -23.36 -3.22 -9.08
C GLY A 251 -23.24 -3.76 -7.66
N VAL A 252 -24.39 -3.86 -6.98
CA VAL A 252 -24.49 -4.36 -5.61
C VAL A 252 -24.26 -5.88 -5.60
N ASN A 253 -23.28 -6.34 -4.83
CA ASN A 253 -22.94 -7.75 -4.69
C ASN A 253 -22.09 -7.99 -3.43
N ASP A 254 -21.74 -9.25 -3.17
CA ASP A 254 -21.06 -9.64 -1.92
C ASP A 254 -19.52 -9.46 -1.96
N ASN A 255 -18.92 -9.16 -3.13
CA ASN A 255 -17.47 -9.07 -3.29
C ASN A 255 -16.87 -7.71 -2.88
N LEU A 256 -17.67 -6.65 -2.84
CA LEU A 256 -17.23 -5.27 -2.62
C LEU A 256 -18.38 -4.46 -2.04
N ALA A 257 -18.14 -3.76 -0.93
CA ALA A 257 -19.10 -2.79 -0.39
C ALA A 257 -19.18 -1.55 -1.29
N GLN A 258 -20.20 -0.70 -1.09
CA GLN A 258 -20.14 0.63 -1.69
C GLN A 258 -18.86 1.34 -1.24
N VAL A 259 -18.10 1.89 -2.19
CA VAL A 259 -16.82 2.54 -1.92
C VAL A 259 -17.09 3.85 -1.18
N SER A 260 -16.73 3.87 0.10
CA SER A 260 -17.00 4.97 1.02
C SER A 260 -15.73 5.36 1.78
N ALA A 261 -15.59 6.64 2.09
CA ALA A 261 -14.49 7.12 2.95
C ALA A 261 -14.68 6.72 4.42
N LEU A 262 -15.91 6.35 4.81
CA LEU A 262 -16.24 5.88 6.15
C LEU A 262 -16.98 4.55 6.06
N MET A 263 -16.42 3.53 6.71
CA MET A 263 -17.07 2.25 6.96
C MET A 263 -16.38 1.56 8.13
N THR A 264 -17.01 0.50 8.64
CA THR A 264 -16.38 -0.43 9.58
C THR A 264 -16.38 -1.83 8.99
N ASP A 265 -15.32 -2.60 9.22
CA ASP A 265 -15.26 -4.04 8.91
C ASP A 265 -15.60 -4.34 7.44
N GLU A 266 -15.14 -3.50 6.50
CA GLU A 266 -15.47 -3.56 5.07
C GLU A 266 -16.99 -3.59 4.81
N ALA A 267 -17.79 -3.02 5.72
CA ALA A 267 -19.25 -3.08 5.73
C ALA A 267 -19.85 -4.50 5.78
N ARG A 268 -19.08 -5.53 6.18
CA ARG A 268 -19.57 -6.90 6.36
C ARG A 268 -20.60 -6.94 7.49
N THR A 269 -21.69 -7.67 7.28
CA THR A 269 -22.74 -7.86 8.29
C THR A 269 -22.63 -9.20 9.03
N ASP A 270 -21.73 -10.08 8.58
CA ASP A 270 -21.34 -11.30 9.28
C ASP A 270 -19.99 -11.13 9.98
N ASP A 271 -19.45 -12.23 10.54
CA ASP A 271 -18.15 -12.26 11.22
C ASP A 271 -16.98 -12.63 10.30
N SER A 272 -17.20 -12.73 8.99
CA SER A 272 -16.13 -13.01 8.03
C SER A 272 -15.11 -11.87 8.02
N ASN A 273 -13.87 -12.18 7.63
CA ASN A 273 -12.75 -11.24 7.58
C ASN A 273 -12.10 -11.14 6.19
N SER A 274 -12.63 -11.87 5.22
CA SER A 274 -12.15 -11.96 3.85
C SER A 274 -13.19 -12.66 2.96
N GLY A 275 -13.03 -12.53 1.64
CA GLY A 275 -13.92 -13.17 0.67
C GLY A 275 -15.29 -12.50 0.52
N PRO A 276 -16.20 -13.08 -0.28
CA PRO A 276 -17.55 -12.57 -0.44
C PRO A 276 -18.36 -12.67 0.86
N ALA A 277 -19.10 -11.63 1.20
CA ALA A 277 -20.01 -11.61 2.34
C ALA A 277 -21.15 -10.60 2.13
N PRO A 278 -22.30 -10.78 2.79
CA PRO A 278 -23.35 -9.78 2.79
C PRO A 278 -22.84 -8.44 3.33
N ARG A 279 -23.20 -7.35 2.65
CA ARG A 279 -22.73 -5.99 2.96
C ARG A 279 -23.87 -5.09 3.43
N ALA A 280 -23.56 -4.16 4.33
CA ALA A 280 -24.48 -3.09 4.68
C ALA A 280 -24.77 -2.23 3.44
N ALA A 281 -26.04 -1.88 3.24
CA ALA A 281 -26.47 -1.08 2.08
C ALA A 281 -25.85 0.33 2.08
N ASP A 282 -25.69 0.92 3.27
CA ASP A 282 -24.97 2.17 3.49
C ASP A 282 -23.85 1.95 4.53
N PRO A 283 -22.60 1.78 4.08
CA PRO A 283 -21.46 1.57 4.97
C PRO A 283 -21.22 2.70 5.97
N ALA A 284 -21.43 3.95 5.55
CA ALA A 284 -21.13 5.13 6.36
C ALA A 284 -22.19 5.32 7.44
N ALA A 285 -23.47 5.22 7.09
CA ALA A 285 -24.56 5.29 8.05
C ALA A 285 -24.47 4.14 9.08
N SER A 286 -24.12 2.92 8.64
CA SER A 286 -23.92 1.79 9.55
C SER A 286 -22.77 2.03 10.54
N ALA A 287 -21.63 2.55 10.06
CA ALA A 287 -20.51 2.91 10.93
C ALA A 287 -20.87 4.03 11.92
N ALA A 288 -21.57 5.06 11.46
CA ALA A 288 -22.00 6.18 12.29
C ALA A 288 -23.01 5.75 13.36
N GLN A 289 -23.94 4.84 13.04
CA GLN A 289 -24.87 4.30 14.03
C GLN A 289 -24.14 3.51 15.12
N LYS A 290 -23.21 2.61 14.74
CA LYS A 290 -22.37 1.88 15.72
C LYS A 290 -21.58 2.85 16.61
N PHE A 291 -21.07 3.93 16.04
CA PHE A 291 -20.34 4.95 16.80
C PHE A 291 -21.27 5.71 17.78
N ALA A 292 -22.50 6.03 17.37
CA ALA A 292 -23.50 6.63 18.24
C ALA A 292 -23.83 5.73 19.44
N ASP A 293 -24.00 4.44 19.20
CA ASP A 293 -24.28 3.44 20.24
C ASP A 293 -23.12 3.38 21.25
N LEU A 294 -21.86 3.33 20.75
CA LEU A 294 -20.66 3.36 21.58
C LEU A 294 -20.53 4.66 22.40
N LEU A 295 -20.91 5.81 21.84
CA LEU A 295 -20.94 7.08 22.58
C LEU A 295 -22.01 7.06 23.68
N HIS A 296 -23.19 6.47 23.41
CA HIS A 296 -24.27 6.35 24.37
C HIS A 296 -23.86 5.50 25.58
N GLU A 297 -23.20 4.36 25.35
CA GLU A 297 -22.61 3.52 26.40
C GLU A 297 -21.61 4.29 27.28
N ARG A 298 -20.96 5.31 26.71
CA ARG A 298 -20.03 6.20 27.41
C ARG A 298 -20.70 7.43 28.01
N GLY A 299 -22.03 7.53 27.99
CA GLY A 299 -22.77 8.63 28.60
C GLY A 299 -22.81 9.92 27.76
N ILE A 300 -22.51 9.84 26.46
CA ILE A 300 -22.70 10.95 25.51
C ILE A 300 -23.97 10.66 24.70
N ARG A 301 -24.99 11.52 24.81
CA ARG A 301 -26.24 11.38 24.07
C ARG A 301 -26.13 12.00 22.68
N THR A 302 -26.71 11.36 21.66
CA THR A 302 -26.85 11.94 20.32
C THR A 302 -28.28 12.43 20.11
N LYS A 303 -28.45 13.59 19.48
CA LYS A 303 -29.76 14.11 19.07
C LYS A 303 -30.23 13.38 17.81
N GLY A 304 -31.09 12.38 17.99
CA GLY A 304 -31.61 11.58 16.88
C GLY A 304 -30.57 10.63 16.28
N ALA A 305 -30.92 10.06 15.12
CA ALA A 305 -30.02 9.19 14.37
C ALA A 305 -28.95 10.02 13.64
N PRO A 306 -27.73 9.48 13.47
CA PRO A 306 -26.68 10.17 12.72
C PRO A 306 -27.08 10.43 11.27
N GLY A 307 -26.72 11.61 10.75
CA GLY A 307 -26.97 12.01 9.36
C GLY A 307 -25.69 12.39 8.61
N PRO A 308 -25.74 12.48 7.27
CA PRO A 308 -24.61 12.98 6.50
C PRO A 308 -24.34 14.46 6.84
N GLY A 309 -23.07 14.81 6.97
CA GLY A 309 -22.63 16.19 7.20
C GLY A 309 -21.22 16.39 6.63
N LYS A 310 -20.78 17.64 6.53
CA LYS A 310 -19.43 17.98 6.07
C LYS A 310 -18.75 18.86 7.09
N ALA A 311 -17.51 18.54 7.43
CA ALA A 311 -16.75 19.33 8.40
C ALA A 311 -16.58 20.76 7.87
N SER A 312 -17.02 21.74 8.68
CA SER A 312 -16.75 23.14 8.43
C SER A 312 -15.28 23.45 8.73
N GLY A 313 -14.78 24.60 8.27
CA GLY A 313 -13.45 25.09 8.67
C GLY A 313 -13.36 25.51 10.14
N GLN A 314 -14.47 25.43 10.88
CA GLN A 314 -14.58 25.81 12.29
C GLN A 314 -14.63 24.60 13.23
N ALA A 315 -14.77 23.38 12.70
CA ALA A 315 -14.76 22.17 13.50
C ALA A 315 -13.34 21.85 13.99
N GLU A 316 -13.18 21.66 15.31
CA GLU A 316 -11.90 21.35 15.95
C GLU A 316 -11.76 19.84 16.16
N ASP A 317 -10.58 19.28 15.89
CA ASP A 317 -10.32 17.85 16.10
C ASP A 317 -10.46 17.45 17.58
N VAL A 318 -11.19 16.37 17.83
CA VAL A 318 -11.47 15.82 19.17
C VAL A 318 -10.64 14.56 19.42
N ALA A 319 -10.73 13.59 18.52
CA ALA A 319 -9.99 12.34 18.64
C ALA A 319 -9.65 11.75 17.27
N LYS A 320 -8.65 10.87 17.23
CA LYS A 320 -8.30 10.11 16.04
C LYS A 320 -7.85 8.68 16.36
N VAL A 321 -8.07 7.80 15.40
CA VAL A 321 -7.49 6.46 15.29
C VAL A 321 -6.91 6.30 13.89
N GLU A 322 -5.92 5.42 13.75
CA GLU A 322 -5.17 5.25 12.52
C GLU A 322 -5.12 3.78 12.13
N SER A 323 -5.29 3.50 10.84
CA SER A 323 -5.19 2.16 10.25
C SER A 323 -3.84 1.50 10.57
N PRO A 324 -3.69 0.18 10.34
CA PRO A 324 -2.37 -0.43 10.14
C PRO A 324 -1.55 0.33 9.09
N PRO A 325 -0.21 0.22 9.09
CA PRO A 325 0.60 0.89 8.08
C PRO A 325 0.23 0.37 6.68
N LEU A 326 0.42 1.20 5.66
CA LEU A 326 0.08 0.91 4.27
C LEU A 326 0.69 -0.42 3.80
N SER A 327 1.89 -0.75 4.28
CA SER A 327 2.52 -2.05 4.01
C SER A 327 1.67 -3.24 4.48
N ALA A 328 1.07 -3.17 5.67
CA ALA A 328 0.22 -4.23 6.19
C ALA A 328 -1.13 -4.31 5.45
N LEU A 329 -1.68 -3.15 5.05
CA LEU A 329 -2.87 -3.09 4.20
C LEU A 329 -2.62 -3.74 2.83
N VAL A 330 -1.47 -3.46 2.21
CA VAL A 330 -1.03 -4.10 0.97
C VAL A 330 -0.89 -5.61 1.14
N GLU A 331 -0.24 -6.07 2.22
CA GLU A 331 -0.07 -7.51 2.48
C GLU A 331 -1.40 -8.23 2.64
N ARG A 332 -2.33 -7.67 3.42
CA ARG A 332 -3.68 -8.20 3.58
C ARG A 332 -4.44 -8.21 2.25
N MET A 333 -4.39 -7.10 1.50
CA MET A 333 -5.03 -6.98 0.19
C MET A 333 -4.56 -8.08 -0.77
N LEU A 334 -3.25 -8.28 -0.88
CA LEU A 334 -2.70 -9.25 -1.83
C LEU A 334 -2.97 -10.69 -1.38
N THR A 335 -2.84 -10.97 -0.09
CA THR A 335 -3.04 -12.32 0.50
C THR A 335 -4.48 -12.79 0.31
N ASN A 336 -5.45 -11.93 0.68
CA ASN A 336 -6.87 -12.27 0.66
C ASN A 336 -7.57 -11.88 -0.65
N SER A 337 -6.86 -11.21 -1.56
CA SER A 337 -7.44 -10.60 -2.76
C SER A 337 -8.56 -9.59 -2.45
N ASP A 338 -8.37 -8.81 -1.40
CA ASP A 338 -9.38 -7.91 -0.83
C ASP A 338 -9.73 -6.76 -1.79
N ASN A 339 -10.99 -6.65 -2.19
CA ASN A 339 -11.44 -5.61 -3.12
C ASN A 339 -11.66 -4.27 -2.40
N ASP A 340 -12.17 -4.30 -1.18
CA ASP A 340 -12.46 -3.10 -0.39
C ASP A 340 -11.16 -2.34 -0.07
N ILE A 341 -10.12 -3.07 0.35
CA ILE A 341 -8.78 -2.49 0.54
C ILE A 341 -8.19 -2.00 -0.78
N ALA A 342 -8.38 -2.72 -1.88
CA ALA A 342 -7.84 -2.30 -3.18
C ALA A 342 -8.44 -0.98 -3.67
N GLU A 343 -9.76 -0.82 -3.58
CA GLU A 343 -10.40 0.45 -3.93
C GLU A 343 -9.97 1.57 -2.99
N ALA A 344 -9.88 1.30 -1.68
CA ALA A 344 -9.37 2.27 -0.71
C ALA A 344 -7.95 2.72 -1.04
N LEU A 345 -7.02 1.80 -1.31
CA LEU A 345 -5.64 2.11 -1.68
C LEU A 345 -5.55 2.88 -3.00
N ALA A 346 -6.43 2.60 -3.96
CA ALA A 346 -6.52 3.37 -5.21
C ALA A 346 -6.98 4.82 -4.93
N ARG A 347 -7.93 5.04 -4.02
CA ARG A 347 -8.32 6.39 -3.57
C ARG A 347 -7.22 7.10 -2.80
N GLN A 348 -6.50 6.41 -1.90
CA GLN A 348 -5.32 6.97 -1.23
C GLN A 348 -4.23 7.36 -2.23
N THR A 349 -4.06 6.58 -3.30
CA THR A 349 -3.14 6.92 -4.40
C THR A 349 -3.59 8.18 -5.12
N ALA A 350 -4.89 8.36 -5.38
CA ALA A 350 -5.44 9.58 -5.96
C ALA A 350 -5.19 10.81 -5.09
N ILE A 351 -5.48 10.70 -3.78
CA ILE A 351 -5.24 11.76 -2.79
C ILE A 351 -3.77 12.17 -2.79
N ALA A 352 -2.85 11.20 -2.66
CA ALA A 352 -1.41 11.47 -2.63
C ALA A 352 -0.86 11.98 -3.98
N ALA A 353 -1.56 11.71 -5.09
CA ALA A 353 -1.17 12.14 -6.43
C ALA A 353 -1.84 13.45 -6.88
N ASP A 354 -2.68 14.08 -6.04
CA ASP A 354 -3.49 15.26 -6.38
C ASP A 354 -4.36 15.03 -7.63
N GLU A 355 -5.03 13.87 -7.68
CA GLU A 355 -6.04 13.53 -8.68
C GLU A 355 -7.43 13.56 -8.06
N SER A 356 -8.50 13.54 -8.87
CA SER A 356 -9.86 13.40 -8.35
C SER A 356 -10.01 12.11 -7.53
N HIS A 357 -10.70 12.18 -6.39
CA HIS A 357 -10.89 11.03 -5.51
C HIS A 357 -12.09 10.19 -5.94
N ASP A 358 -12.28 10.03 -7.25
CA ASP A 358 -13.26 9.17 -7.92
C ASP A 358 -12.56 7.96 -8.59
N PHE A 359 -13.31 7.06 -9.23
CA PHE A 359 -12.74 5.88 -9.91
C PHE A 359 -11.76 6.28 -11.03
N ASP A 360 -12.16 7.24 -11.88
CA ASP A 360 -11.34 7.71 -12.99
C ASP A 360 -10.02 8.35 -12.50
N GLY A 361 -10.09 9.17 -11.46
CA GLY A 361 -8.91 9.80 -10.86
C GLY A 361 -8.00 8.78 -10.17
N ALA A 362 -8.55 7.77 -9.52
CA ALA A 362 -7.78 6.65 -8.99
C ALA A 362 -7.01 5.90 -10.09
N GLY A 363 -7.67 5.58 -11.22
CA GLY A 363 -7.02 4.96 -12.37
C GLY A 363 -5.89 5.82 -12.97
N ARG A 364 -6.12 7.13 -13.12
CA ARG A 364 -5.08 8.08 -13.55
C ARG A 364 -3.92 8.16 -12.55
N ALA A 365 -4.21 8.16 -11.26
CA ALA A 365 -3.20 8.21 -10.21
C ALA A 365 -2.31 6.96 -10.21
N ILE A 366 -2.89 5.76 -10.34
CA ILE A 366 -2.13 4.52 -10.48
C ILE A 366 -1.17 4.64 -11.67
N LYS A 367 -1.69 4.97 -12.86
CA LYS A 367 -0.87 5.11 -14.07
C LYS A 367 0.24 6.17 -13.92
N LYS A 368 -0.05 7.29 -13.25
CA LYS A 368 0.90 8.38 -12.97
C LYS A 368 2.05 7.92 -12.07
N GLN A 369 1.79 7.12 -11.03
CA GLN A 369 2.84 6.60 -10.16
C GLN A 369 3.69 5.53 -10.86
N LEU A 370 3.05 4.61 -11.60
CA LEU A 370 3.79 3.60 -12.37
C LEU A 370 4.70 4.21 -13.44
N LYS A 371 4.31 5.35 -14.03
CA LYS A 371 5.14 6.08 -14.99
C LYS A 371 6.43 6.61 -14.37
N LYS A 372 6.43 6.96 -13.08
CA LYS A 372 7.65 7.42 -12.37
C LYS A 372 8.70 6.31 -12.19
N LEU A 373 8.28 5.07 -12.35
CA LEU A 373 9.14 3.89 -12.30
C LEU A 373 9.55 3.40 -13.70
N ASP A 374 9.30 4.21 -14.74
CA ASP A 374 9.63 3.88 -16.14
C ASP A 374 9.05 2.53 -16.64
N LEU A 375 7.92 2.11 -16.05
CA LEU A 375 7.26 0.86 -16.39
C LEU A 375 6.58 0.88 -17.78
N PRO A 376 6.42 -0.28 -18.45
CA PRO A 376 5.84 -0.35 -19.79
C PRO A 376 4.31 -0.20 -19.75
N LEU A 377 3.82 1.03 -19.87
CA LEU A 377 2.39 1.37 -19.75
C LEU A 377 1.61 1.39 -21.09
N SER A 378 2.20 0.89 -22.18
CA SER A 378 1.51 0.81 -23.48
C SER A 378 0.27 -0.07 -23.37
N GLY A 379 -0.86 0.39 -23.91
CA GLY A 379 -2.14 -0.32 -23.83
C GLY A 379 -2.72 -0.46 -22.41
N THR A 380 -2.09 0.12 -21.39
CA THR A 380 -2.52 -0.02 -19.98
C THR A 380 -3.63 0.97 -19.65
N HIS A 381 -4.67 0.45 -18.99
CA HIS A 381 -5.86 1.17 -18.54
C HIS A 381 -6.31 0.61 -17.18
N PHE A 382 -6.63 1.50 -16.24
CA PHE A 382 -7.17 1.14 -14.93
C PHE A 382 -8.44 1.94 -14.72
N SER A 383 -9.56 1.26 -14.56
CA SER A 383 -10.88 1.81 -14.23
C SER A 383 -11.17 1.70 -12.74
N ASP A 384 -10.52 0.76 -12.05
CA ASP A 384 -10.66 0.53 -10.62
C ASP A 384 -9.31 0.15 -9.96
N GLY A 385 -9.32 -0.06 -8.65
CA GLY A 385 -8.16 -0.55 -7.91
C GLY A 385 -8.07 -2.07 -7.79
N SER A 386 -9.21 -2.76 -7.91
CA SER A 386 -9.38 -4.17 -7.56
C SER A 386 -9.24 -5.13 -8.74
N GLY A 387 -9.42 -4.67 -9.97
CA GLY A 387 -9.52 -5.48 -11.18
C GLY A 387 -10.85 -6.19 -11.35
N LEU A 388 -11.93 -5.64 -10.78
CA LEU A 388 -13.30 -6.14 -10.97
C LEU A 388 -13.91 -5.59 -12.28
N ASP A 389 -13.48 -4.40 -12.71
CA ASP A 389 -13.87 -3.78 -13.96
C ASP A 389 -13.17 -4.47 -15.15
N ARG A 390 -13.98 -4.98 -16.08
CA ARG A 390 -13.50 -5.68 -17.29
C ARG A 390 -12.81 -4.77 -18.30
N THR A 391 -12.96 -3.45 -18.15
CA THR A 391 -12.31 -2.46 -19.00
C THR A 391 -10.85 -2.22 -18.60
N ASP A 392 -10.42 -2.71 -17.44
CA ASP A 392 -9.00 -2.76 -17.07
C ASP A 392 -8.17 -3.48 -18.13
N LYS A 393 -6.95 -2.98 -18.36
CA LYS A 393 -5.98 -3.55 -19.28
C LYS A 393 -4.58 -3.44 -18.69
N ALA A 394 -3.89 -4.57 -18.61
CA ALA A 394 -2.46 -4.64 -18.25
C ALA A 394 -1.77 -5.70 -19.12
N SER A 395 -0.46 -5.54 -19.31
CA SER A 395 0.37 -6.51 -20.05
C SER A 395 1.15 -7.40 -19.09
N ALA A 396 1.54 -8.60 -19.53
CA ALA A 396 2.41 -9.48 -18.75
C ALA A 396 3.77 -8.82 -18.46
N ALA A 397 4.27 -7.99 -19.38
CA ALA A 397 5.47 -7.18 -19.19
C ALA A 397 5.31 -6.14 -18.08
N LEU A 398 4.14 -5.49 -17.95
CA LEU A 398 3.87 -4.59 -16.84
C LEU A 398 3.86 -5.33 -15.51
N LEU A 399 3.13 -6.46 -15.42
CA LEU A 399 3.00 -7.23 -14.19
C LEU A 399 4.36 -7.77 -13.69
N THR A 400 5.18 -8.29 -14.59
CA THR A 400 6.54 -8.73 -14.25
C THR A 400 7.47 -7.56 -13.89
N GLY A 401 7.32 -6.41 -14.55
CA GLY A 401 8.03 -5.17 -14.19
C GLY A 401 7.73 -4.72 -12.76
N LEU A 402 6.45 -4.71 -12.36
CA LEU A 402 6.04 -4.36 -10.99
C LEU A 402 6.70 -5.27 -9.93
N LEU A 403 6.78 -6.57 -10.22
CA LEU A 403 7.41 -7.56 -9.34
C LEU A 403 8.94 -7.38 -9.27
N ALA A 404 9.58 -7.03 -10.39
CA ALA A 404 11.00 -6.72 -10.42
C ALA A 404 11.34 -5.45 -9.63
N GLU A 405 10.53 -4.38 -9.77
CA GLU A 405 10.70 -3.15 -8.96
C GLU A 405 10.61 -3.45 -7.45
N ALA A 406 9.68 -4.33 -7.04
CA ALA A 406 9.56 -4.72 -5.63
C ALA A 406 10.69 -5.64 -5.13
N ALA A 407 11.36 -6.35 -6.05
CA ALA A 407 12.52 -7.19 -5.75
C ALA A 407 13.83 -6.40 -5.70
N ASP A 408 13.88 -5.19 -6.28
CA ASP A 408 15.05 -4.33 -6.24
C ASP A 408 15.42 -4.00 -4.78
N ARG A 409 16.69 -4.23 -4.45
CA ARG A 409 17.25 -3.93 -3.13
C ARG A 409 17.32 -2.42 -2.85
N SER A 410 17.33 -1.60 -3.91
CA SER A 410 17.32 -0.14 -3.81
C SER A 410 15.94 0.41 -3.44
N ARG A 411 14.88 -0.41 -3.52
CA ARG A 411 13.49 -0.04 -3.27
C ARG A 411 12.84 -0.84 -2.13
N PRO A 412 13.41 -0.84 -0.90
CA PRO A 412 12.84 -1.59 0.21
C PRO A 412 11.40 -1.17 0.57
N GLU A 413 10.98 0.05 0.19
CA GLU A 413 9.63 0.56 0.37
C GLU A 413 8.55 -0.22 -0.39
N LEU A 414 8.92 -0.96 -1.44
CA LEU A 414 8.00 -1.78 -2.24
C LEU A 414 7.91 -3.24 -1.76
N ARG A 415 8.70 -3.62 -0.75
CA ARG A 415 8.87 -5.04 -0.35
C ARG A 415 7.57 -5.71 0.09
N SER A 416 6.63 -4.96 0.66
CA SER A 416 5.32 -5.48 1.08
C SER A 416 4.49 -6.04 -0.08
N LEU A 417 4.79 -5.65 -1.32
CA LEU A 417 4.19 -6.29 -2.49
C LEU A 417 4.57 -7.77 -2.57
N LEU A 418 5.83 -8.13 -2.30
CA LEU A 418 6.31 -9.51 -2.39
C LEU A 418 5.90 -10.36 -1.19
N THR A 419 5.97 -9.80 0.02
CA THR A 419 5.57 -10.51 1.26
C THR A 419 4.06 -10.69 1.37
N GLY A 420 3.28 -9.85 0.68
CA GLY A 420 1.83 -9.98 0.58
C GLY A 420 1.34 -11.03 -0.41
N LEU A 421 2.21 -11.62 -1.24
CA LEU A 421 1.77 -12.61 -2.22
C LEU A 421 1.38 -13.94 -1.53
N PRO A 422 0.20 -14.50 -1.84
CA PRO A 422 -0.16 -15.86 -1.44
C PRO A 422 0.94 -16.87 -1.78
N VAL A 423 1.19 -17.82 -0.87
CA VAL A 423 2.18 -18.89 -1.04
C VAL A 423 1.46 -20.18 -1.45
N ALA A 424 1.90 -20.78 -2.56
CA ALA A 424 1.39 -22.03 -3.10
C ALA A 424 1.31 -23.14 -2.04
N GLY A 425 0.10 -23.64 -1.77
CA GLY A 425 -0.17 -24.69 -0.79
C GLY A 425 -0.21 -24.27 0.68
N PHE A 426 -0.06 -22.97 0.99
CA PHE A 426 0.06 -22.50 2.38
C PHE A 426 -0.86 -21.33 2.75
N THR A 427 -0.94 -20.29 1.93
CA THR A 427 -1.62 -19.04 2.34
C THR A 427 -2.48 -18.44 1.25
N GLY A 428 -3.46 -17.63 1.67
CA GLY A 428 -4.29 -16.82 0.79
C GLY A 428 -4.99 -17.63 -0.29
N THR A 429 -5.16 -17.02 -1.47
CA THR A 429 -5.86 -17.63 -2.61
C THR A 429 -5.13 -18.81 -3.26
N LEU A 430 -3.95 -19.19 -2.76
CA LEU A 430 -3.20 -20.38 -3.21
C LEU A 430 -3.16 -21.51 -2.15
N ALA A 431 -3.79 -21.33 -0.99
CA ALA A 431 -3.72 -22.29 0.12
C ALA A 431 -4.20 -23.71 -0.24
N HIS A 432 -5.11 -23.83 -1.21
CA HIS A 432 -5.68 -25.11 -1.67
C HIS A 432 -5.32 -25.44 -3.12
N ARG A 433 -4.23 -24.86 -3.64
CA ARG A 433 -3.68 -25.13 -4.98
C ARG A 433 -2.30 -25.78 -4.86
N TYR A 434 -1.77 -26.34 -5.95
CA TYR A 434 -0.49 -27.05 -5.97
C TYR A 434 -0.50 -28.37 -5.20
N THR A 435 -1.67 -29.01 -5.08
CA THR A 435 -1.83 -30.28 -4.38
C THR A 435 -1.71 -31.50 -5.30
N ASP A 436 -1.69 -31.28 -6.62
CA ASP A 436 -1.65 -32.35 -7.60
C ASP A 436 -0.20 -32.65 -8.01
N GLU A 437 0.11 -33.89 -8.39
CA GLU A 437 1.47 -34.27 -8.78
C GLU A 437 2.02 -33.41 -9.94
N ALA A 438 1.14 -32.97 -10.83
CA ALA A 438 1.49 -32.19 -12.02
C ALA A 438 1.98 -30.76 -11.72
N ASP A 439 1.64 -30.20 -10.55
CA ASP A 439 2.04 -28.85 -10.13
C ASP A 439 2.71 -28.82 -8.74
N ALA A 440 2.82 -29.95 -8.04
CA ALA A 440 3.40 -30.04 -6.70
C ALA A 440 4.78 -29.39 -6.55
N SER A 441 5.60 -29.38 -7.61
CA SER A 441 6.92 -28.71 -7.61
C SER A 441 6.87 -27.20 -7.36
N GLY A 442 5.73 -26.53 -7.58
CA GLY A 442 5.55 -25.12 -7.23
C GLY A 442 5.21 -24.88 -5.76
N THR A 443 4.86 -25.91 -4.98
CA THR A 443 4.43 -25.79 -3.57
C THR A 443 5.51 -25.12 -2.72
N GLY A 444 5.13 -24.08 -1.98
CA GLY A 444 6.04 -23.30 -1.13
C GLY A 444 7.04 -22.40 -1.88
N LEU A 445 7.30 -22.66 -3.17
CA LEU A 445 8.22 -21.90 -4.02
C LEU A 445 7.52 -20.79 -4.79
N VAL A 446 6.31 -21.05 -5.29
CA VAL A 446 5.50 -20.06 -6.01
C VAL A 446 4.81 -19.14 -5.00
N ARG A 447 5.04 -17.84 -5.16
CA ARG A 447 4.31 -16.78 -4.45
C ARG A 447 3.65 -15.88 -5.46
N ALA A 448 2.33 -15.89 -5.56
CA ALA A 448 1.66 -15.23 -6.68
C ALA A 448 0.27 -14.68 -6.34
N LYS A 449 -0.05 -13.56 -6.98
CA LYS A 449 -1.39 -13.00 -6.98
C LYS A 449 -2.21 -13.69 -8.07
N THR A 450 -3.37 -14.19 -7.67
CA THR A 450 -4.38 -14.75 -8.56
C THR A 450 -5.32 -13.67 -9.11
N GLY A 451 -5.86 -13.88 -10.30
CA GLY A 451 -7.00 -13.14 -10.83
C GLY A 451 -7.97 -14.06 -11.56
N THR A 452 -9.27 -13.89 -11.32
CA THR A 452 -10.32 -14.70 -11.95
C THR A 452 -11.58 -13.88 -12.13
N LEU A 453 -12.06 -13.82 -13.37
CA LEU A 453 -13.40 -13.39 -13.77
C LEU A 453 -13.94 -14.42 -14.77
N THR A 454 -15.22 -14.36 -15.13
CA THR A 454 -15.75 -15.26 -16.18
C THR A 454 -14.97 -15.10 -17.49
N GLY A 455 -14.28 -16.17 -17.90
CA GLY A 455 -13.45 -16.19 -19.10
C GLY A 455 -12.11 -15.47 -19.00
N VAL A 456 -11.68 -15.02 -17.80
CA VAL A 456 -10.39 -14.37 -17.57
C VAL A 456 -9.69 -15.03 -16.40
N ASN A 457 -8.46 -15.50 -16.62
CA ASN A 457 -7.64 -16.11 -15.57
C ASN A 457 -6.22 -15.58 -15.66
N THR A 458 -5.68 -15.13 -14.53
CA THR A 458 -4.34 -14.55 -14.45
C THR A 458 -3.62 -15.05 -13.20
N LEU A 459 -2.30 -15.20 -13.33
CA LEU A 459 -1.41 -15.53 -12.24
C LEU A 459 -0.09 -14.78 -12.44
N ALA A 460 0.27 -13.92 -11.50
CA ALA A 460 1.52 -13.16 -11.56
C ALA A 460 2.20 -13.15 -10.21
N GLY A 461 3.51 -13.42 -10.18
CA GLY A 461 4.22 -13.61 -8.94
C GLY A 461 5.70 -13.90 -9.11
N THR A 462 6.30 -14.43 -8.06
CA THR A 462 7.70 -14.83 -8.03
C THR A 462 7.84 -16.32 -7.75
N VAL A 463 8.96 -16.86 -8.19
CA VAL A 463 9.35 -18.25 -7.95
C VAL A 463 10.88 -18.31 -7.88
N VAL A 464 11.39 -19.19 -7.02
CA VAL A 464 12.81 -19.54 -7.01
C VAL A 464 12.99 -20.76 -7.90
N ASP A 465 13.86 -20.64 -8.90
CA ASP A 465 14.14 -21.72 -9.85
C ASP A 465 15.06 -22.80 -9.26
N ALA A 466 15.37 -23.85 -10.04
CA ALA A 466 16.10 -25.01 -9.57
C ALA A 466 17.56 -24.70 -9.18
N ASP A 467 18.10 -23.59 -9.69
CA ASP A 467 19.46 -23.10 -9.41
C ASP A 467 19.47 -22.02 -8.31
N GLY A 468 18.32 -21.73 -7.71
CA GLY A 468 18.19 -20.78 -6.60
C GLY A 468 18.06 -19.32 -7.05
N ARG A 469 17.72 -19.06 -8.32
CA ARG A 469 17.54 -17.71 -8.85
C ARG A 469 16.08 -17.27 -8.72
N LEU A 470 15.88 -16.04 -8.25
CA LEU A 470 14.54 -15.47 -8.10
C LEU A 470 14.05 -14.93 -9.45
N LEU A 471 12.97 -15.52 -9.95
CA LEU A 471 12.31 -15.12 -11.19
C LEU A 471 10.95 -14.50 -10.87
N ALA A 472 10.55 -13.53 -11.67
CA ALA A 472 9.19 -12.98 -11.67
C ALA A 472 8.48 -13.42 -12.97
N PHE A 473 7.22 -13.82 -12.85
CA PHE A 473 6.42 -14.30 -13.96
C PHE A 473 5.04 -13.64 -13.97
N ALA A 474 4.43 -13.60 -15.16
CA ALA A 474 3.03 -13.26 -15.32
C ALA A 474 2.45 -14.08 -16.47
N PHE A 475 1.36 -14.79 -16.20
CA PHE A 475 0.60 -15.57 -17.16
C PHE A 475 -0.84 -15.07 -17.15
N MET A 476 -1.35 -14.70 -18.32
CA MET A 476 -2.67 -14.10 -18.45
C MET A 476 -3.41 -14.76 -19.60
N THR A 477 -4.71 -14.97 -19.42
CA THR A 477 -5.54 -15.54 -20.46
C THR A 477 -6.95 -14.95 -20.49
N GLU A 478 -7.52 -14.85 -21.70
CA GLU A 478 -8.90 -14.45 -21.96
C GLU A 478 -9.58 -15.43 -22.93
N GLY A 479 -10.89 -15.62 -22.71
CA GLY A 479 -11.71 -16.58 -23.43
C GLY A 479 -11.53 -18.02 -22.96
N ALA A 480 -11.04 -18.21 -21.72
CA ALA A 480 -10.96 -19.54 -21.12
C ALA A 480 -12.37 -20.16 -20.95
N PRO A 481 -12.57 -21.44 -21.30
CA PRO A 481 -13.88 -22.08 -21.22
C PRO A 481 -14.33 -22.37 -19.77
N GLY A 482 -13.40 -22.48 -18.83
CA GLY A 482 -13.69 -22.74 -17.41
C GLY A 482 -12.56 -22.28 -16.49
N PRO A 483 -12.87 -21.70 -15.32
CA PRO A 483 -11.86 -21.10 -14.46
C PRO A 483 -10.94 -22.14 -13.80
N GLN A 484 -11.44 -23.30 -13.39
CA GLN A 484 -10.63 -24.31 -12.70
C GLN A 484 -9.57 -24.92 -13.63
N SER A 485 -9.95 -25.29 -14.85
CA SER A 485 -9.01 -25.88 -15.80
C SER A 485 -7.95 -24.87 -16.26
N ALA A 486 -8.32 -23.61 -16.47
CA ALA A 486 -7.39 -22.54 -16.76
C ALA A 486 -6.41 -22.32 -15.58
N GLN A 487 -6.91 -22.27 -14.35
CA GLN A 487 -6.07 -22.15 -13.15
C GLN A 487 -5.06 -23.29 -13.03
N ALA A 488 -5.47 -24.54 -13.27
CA ALA A 488 -4.57 -25.69 -13.25
C ALA A 488 -3.47 -25.60 -14.32
N VAL A 489 -3.75 -25.06 -15.52
CA VAL A 489 -2.69 -24.80 -16.51
C VAL A 489 -1.75 -23.69 -16.05
N LEU A 490 -2.27 -22.60 -15.48
CA LEU A 490 -1.45 -21.50 -14.97
C LEU A 490 -0.54 -21.95 -13.82
N ASP A 491 -0.99 -22.87 -12.97
CA ASP A 491 -0.18 -23.45 -11.90
C ASP A 491 0.93 -24.36 -12.43
N ARG A 492 0.62 -25.18 -13.45
CA ARG A 492 1.63 -25.98 -14.15
C ARG A 492 2.68 -25.10 -14.84
N LEU A 493 2.28 -23.98 -15.44
CA LEU A 493 3.20 -22.99 -16.01
C LEU A 493 4.13 -22.42 -14.92
N ALA A 494 3.60 -21.97 -13.78
CA ALA A 494 4.40 -21.42 -12.69
C ALA A 494 5.34 -22.47 -12.06
N SER A 495 4.85 -23.69 -11.87
CA SER A 495 5.64 -24.83 -11.37
C SER A 495 6.76 -25.23 -12.33
N SER A 496 6.52 -25.14 -13.63
CA SER A 496 7.53 -25.39 -14.65
C SER A 496 8.69 -24.40 -14.54
N VAL A 497 8.41 -23.12 -14.28
CA VAL A 497 9.45 -22.11 -14.05
C VAL A 497 10.28 -22.44 -12.81
N ALA A 498 9.67 -23.00 -11.75
CA ALA A 498 10.39 -23.44 -10.55
C ALA A 498 11.42 -24.55 -10.84
N ASN A 499 11.15 -25.42 -11.81
CA ASN A 499 12.03 -26.53 -12.18
C ASN A 499 13.05 -26.17 -13.27
N CYS A 500 12.94 -24.98 -13.89
CA CYS A 500 13.91 -24.55 -14.88
C CYS A 500 15.26 -24.24 -14.20
N GLY A 501 16.35 -24.55 -14.90
CA GLY A 501 17.72 -24.24 -14.49
C GLY A 501 18.63 -24.12 -15.72
N CYS A 502 19.92 -23.91 -15.52
CA CYS A 502 20.94 -23.73 -16.55
C CYS A 502 21.44 -25.02 -17.20
N ARG A 503 20.63 -26.09 -17.19
CA ARG A 503 21.03 -27.38 -17.76
C ARG A 503 20.46 -27.59 -19.15
#